data_AF-A0A4P8H667-F1
#
_entry.id   AF-A0A4P8H667-F1
#
_cell.length_a   1.000
_cell.length_b   1.000
_cell.length_c   1.000
_cell.angle_alpha   90.00
_cell.angle_beta   90.00
_cell.angle_gamma   90.00
#
_symmetry.space_group_name_H-M   'P 1'
#
loop_
_entity.id
_entity.type
_entity.pdbx_description
1 polymer ?
#
loop_
_entity_poly.entity_id
_entity_poly.type
_entity_poly.pdbx_seq_one_letter_code
_entity_poly.pdbx_strand_id
1 'polypeptide(L)'
;MPVKYTDELRARAVELVIHAQADPATANGSITRVAKELGLSKETLRVWVRKHKESGRITPSESVDLESENRRLRAELAEARRANEILRRASAFFAAELDRPSR
;
A
#
# COMPACT_ATOMS: atom_id res chain seq x y z
N MET A 1 -36.08 -14.82 11.49
CA MET A 1 -34.91 -15.23 10.68
C MET A 1 -33.79 -14.25 10.96
N PRO A 2 -32.60 -14.66 11.42
CA PRO A 2 -31.48 -13.74 11.57
C PRO A 2 -31.15 -13.14 10.18
N VAL A 3 -31.11 -11.81 10.09
CA VAL A 3 -30.80 -11.09 8.85
C VAL A 3 -29.38 -11.47 8.46
N LYS A 4 -29.24 -12.40 7.52
CA LYS A 4 -27.95 -12.77 6.96
C LYS A 4 -27.52 -11.64 6.03
N TYR A 5 -26.64 -10.78 6.52
CA TYR A 5 -25.93 -9.83 5.67
C TYR A 5 -25.23 -10.60 4.55
N THR A 6 -25.35 -10.13 3.31
CA THR A 6 -24.66 -10.73 2.16
C THR A 6 -23.15 -10.53 2.31
N ASP A 7 -22.36 -11.47 1.80
CA ASP A 7 -20.90 -11.35 1.84
C ASP A 7 -20.41 -10.15 1.01
N GLU A 8 -21.14 -9.80 -0.05
CA GLU A 8 -20.91 -8.57 -0.84
C GLU A 8 -21.06 -7.31 0.00
N LEU A 9 -22.14 -7.19 0.79
CA LEU A 9 -22.35 -6.04 1.67
C LEU A 9 -21.25 -5.95 2.72
N ARG A 10 -20.84 -7.09 3.28
CA ARG A 10 -19.73 -7.15 4.24
C ARG A 10 -18.42 -6.65 3.60
N ALA A 11 -18.08 -7.17 2.42
CA ALA A 11 -16.85 -6.79 1.72
C ALA A 11 -16.85 -5.29 1.41
N ARG A 12 -17.96 -4.77 0.86
CA ARG A 12 -18.07 -3.36 0.49
C ARG A 12 -18.04 -2.42 1.69
N ALA A 13 -18.69 -2.80 2.80
CA ALA A 13 -18.67 -2.01 4.03
C ALA A 13 -17.26 -1.91 4.63
N VAL A 14 -16.49 -3.01 4.58
CA VAL A 14 -15.10 -3.02 5.05
C VAL A 14 -14.21 -2.16 4.16
N GLU A 15 -14.36 -2.25 2.84
CA GLU A 15 -13.60 -1.45 1.87
C GLU A 15 -13.82 0.06 2.07
N LEU A 16 -15.08 0.48 2.26
CA LEU A 16 -15.43 1.87 2.54
C LEU A 16 -14.76 2.40 3.83
N VAL A 17 -14.68 1.57 4.87
CA VAL A 17 -13.99 1.95 6.10
C VAL A 17 -12.49 2.08 5.90
N ILE A 18 -11.87 1.15 5.17
CA ILE A 18 -10.42 1.18 4.89
C ILE A 18 -10.07 2.43 4.08
N HIS A 19 -10.85 2.72 3.03
CA HIS A 19 -10.68 3.94 2.24
C HIS A 19 -10.84 5.21 3.10
N ALA A 20 -11.86 5.26 3.96
CA ALA A 20 -12.03 6.39 4.88
C ALA A 20 -10.92 6.49 5.95
N GLN A 21 -10.21 5.40 6.25
CA GLN A 21 -9.05 5.39 7.16
C GLN A 21 -7.76 5.86 6.49
N ALA A 22 -7.67 5.81 5.15
CA ALA A 22 -6.50 6.26 4.41
C ALA A 22 -6.33 7.79 4.46
N ASP A 23 -7.42 8.55 4.54
CA ASP A 23 -7.39 10.01 4.70
C ASP A 23 -7.39 10.38 6.21
N PRO A 24 -6.35 11.10 6.70
CA PRO A 24 -6.26 11.54 8.09
C PRO A 24 -7.45 12.37 8.58
N ALA A 25 -8.10 13.13 7.68
CA ALA A 25 -9.25 13.95 8.02
C ALA A 25 -10.51 13.11 8.27
N THR A 26 -10.63 11.94 7.62
CA THR A 26 -11.81 11.08 7.72
C THR A 26 -11.60 9.83 8.57
N ALA A 27 -10.36 9.55 8.98
CA ALA A 27 -10.01 8.35 9.74
C ALA A 27 -10.77 8.25 11.07
N ASN A 28 -10.86 9.38 11.79
CA ASN A 28 -11.57 9.47 13.06
C ASN A 28 -13.08 9.27 12.86
N GLY A 29 -13.62 8.24 13.51
CA GLY A 29 -15.06 7.94 13.44
C GLY A 29 -15.54 7.32 12.13
N SER A 30 -14.63 6.96 11.22
CA SER A 30 -14.91 6.27 9.95
C SER A 30 -15.91 5.11 10.09
N ILE A 31 -15.69 4.21 11.05
CA ILE A 31 -16.58 3.07 11.32
C ILE A 31 -17.99 3.55 11.70
N THR A 32 -18.12 4.57 12.55
CA THR A 32 -19.43 5.08 12.98
C THR A 32 -20.20 5.71 11.82
N ARG A 33 -19.49 6.46 10.96
CA ARG A 33 -20.08 7.12 9.79
C ARG A 33 -20.59 6.09 8.79
N VAL A 34 -19.73 5.15 8.37
CA VAL A 34 -20.08 4.11 7.40
C VAL A 34 -21.18 3.19 7.93
N ALA A 35 -21.15 2.85 9.22
CA ALA A 35 -22.22 2.08 9.84
C ALA A 35 -23.58 2.80 9.76
N LYS A 36 -23.60 4.12 10.00
CA LYS A 36 -24.82 4.94 9.89
C LYS A 36 -25.32 5.03 8.45
N GLU A 37 -24.43 5.22 7.48
CA GLU A 37 -24.76 5.29 6.05
C GLU A 37 -25.37 3.97 5.52
N LEU A 38 -24.86 2.84 5.99
CA LEU A 38 -25.32 1.51 5.56
C LEU A 38 -26.44 0.92 6.42
N GLY A 39 -26.90 1.64 7.45
CA GLY A 39 -27.90 1.15 8.40
C GLY A 39 -27.44 -0.06 9.23
N LEU A 40 -26.13 -0.21 9.44
CA LEU A 40 -25.50 -1.30 10.17
C LEU A 40 -25.20 -0.92 11.62
N SER A 41 -25.13 -1.92 12.50
CA SER A 41 -24.56 -1.72 13.83
C SER A 41 -23.07 -1.42 13.73
N LYS A 42 -22.62 -0.37 14.41
CA LYS A 42 -21.21 0.00 14.55
C LYS A 42 -20.35 -1.19 15.00
N GLU A 43 -20.87 -1.99 15.93
CA GLU A 43 -20.13 -3.12 16.48
C GLU A 43 -19.96 -4.25 15.46
N THR A 44 -20.99 -4.51 14.66
CA THR A 44 -20.91 -5.48 13.55
C THR A 44 -19.84 -5.08 12.54
N LEU A 45 -19.84 -3.81 12.12
CA LEU A 45 -18.85 -3.31 11.18
C LEU A 45 -17.42 -3.34 11.77
N ARG A 46 -17.29 -3.00 13.07
CA ARG A 46 -16.01 -3.09 13.79
C ARG A 46 -15.43 -4.51 13.78
N VAL A 47 -16.27 -5.53 14.03
CA VAL A 47 -15.85 -6.94 13.98
C VAL A 47 -15.42 -7.35 12.58
N TRP A 48 -16.13 -6.92 11.54
CA TRP A 48 -15.77 -7.25 10.15
C TRP A 48 -14.43 -6.63 9.73
N VAL A 49 -14.23 -5.34 10.04
CA VAL A 49 -12.97 -4.64 9.75
C VAL A 49 -11.81 -5.28 10.50
N ARG A 50 -12.00 -5.65 11.77
CA ARG A 50 -10.98 -6.35 12.56
C ARG A 50 -10.62 -7.71 11.94
N LYS A 51 -11.61 -8.53 11.61
CA LYS A 51 -11.38 -9.83 10.95
C LYS A 51 -10.68 -9.67 9.59
N HIS A 52 -10.99 -8.62 8.84
CA HIS A 52 -10.31 -8.33 7.59
C HIS A 52 -8.83 -8.01 7.81
N LYS A 53 -8.52 -7.11 8.76
CA LYS A 53 -7.14 -6.77 9.14
C LYS A 53 -6.35 -8.00 9.63
N GLU A 54 -6.99 -8.86 10.43
CA GLU A 54 -6.39 -10.12 10.90
C GLU A 54 -6.17 -11.13 9.75
N SER A 55 -7.03 -11.15 8.74
CA SER A 55 -6.93 -12.08 7.60
C SER A 55 -5.81 -11.76 6.62
N GLY A 56 -5.20 -10.57 6.71
CA GLY A 56 -4.13 -10.13 5.80
C GLY A 56 -4.57 -10.03 4.33
N ARG A 57 -5.87 -10.11 4.03
CA ARG A 57 -6.38 -9.95 2.67
C ARG A 57 -6.26 -8.49 2.28
N ILE A 58 -5.53 -8.24 1.18
CA ILE A 58 -5.42 -6.94 0.53
C ILE A 58 -6.75 -6.71 -0.21
N THR A 59 -7.38 -5.55 -0.02
CA THR A 59 -8.57 -5.21 -0.80
C THR A 59 -8.22 -5.01 -2.28
N PRO A 60 -9.14 -5.22 -3.24
CA PRO A 60 -8.85 -4.99 -4.66
C PRO A 60 -8.37 -3.55 -4.93
N SER A 61 -8.94 -2.56 -4.20
CA SER A 61 -8.49 -1.17 -4.20
C SER A 61 -7.03 -1.03 -3.77
N GLU A 62 -6.64 -1.59 -2.62
CA GLU A 62 -5.24 -1.56 -2.15
C GLU A 62 -4.31 -2.35 -3.08
N SER A 63 -4.76 -3.44 -3.70
CA SER A 63 -3.89 -4.23 -4.58
C SER A 63 -3.51 -3.48 -5.86
N VAL A 64 -4.45 -2.73 -6.43
CA VAL A 64 -4.20 -1.91 -7.63
C VAL A 64 -3.23 -0.76 -7.31
N ASP A 65 -3.39 -0.12 -6.16
CA ASP A 65 -2.51 0.96 -5.72
C ASP A 65 -1.08 0.44 -5.47
N LEU A 66 -0.96 -0.68 -4.74
CA LEU A 66 0.31 -1.36 -4.49
C LEU A 66 1.01 -1.81 -5.77
N GLU A 67 0.28 -2.27 -6.79
CA GLU A 67 0.88 -2.66 -8.07
C GLU A 67 1.46 -1.45 -8.81
N SER A 68 0.73 -0.32 -8.78
CA SER A 68 1.19 0.93 -9.39
C SER A 68 2.46 1.46 -8.72
N GLU A 69 2.49 1.43 -7.39
CA GLU A 69 3.65 1.84 -6.58
C GLU A 69 4.82 0.89 -6.81
N ASN A 70 4.58 -0.42 -6.89
CA ASN A 70 5.63 -1.40 -7.17
C ASN A 70 6.28 -1.16 -8.54
N ARG A 71 5.49 -0.84 -9.57
CA ARG A 71 6.02 -0.48 -10.90
C ARG A 71 6.89 0.76 -10.84
N ARG A 72 6.43 1.81 -10.14
CA ARG A 72 7.20 3.04 -9.95
C ARG A 72 8.52 2.79 -9.22
N LEU A 73 8.47 2.09 -8.09
CA LEU A 73 9.66 1.75 -7.30
C LEU A 73 10.66 0.90 -8.10
N ARG A 74 10.19 -0.04 -8.92
CA ARG A 74 11.07 -0.81 -9.81
C ARG A 74 11.76 0.07 -10.85
N ALA A 75 11.07 1.07 -11.39
CA ALA A 75 11.66 2.00 -12.35
C ALA A 75 12.74 2.87 -11.68
N GLU A 76 12.45 3.44 -10.51
CA GLU A 76 13.40 4.24 -9.73
C GLU A 76 14.63 3.41 -9.32
N LEU A 77 14.42 2.17 -8.88
CA LEU A 77 15.51 1.28 -8.48
C LEU A 77 16.39 0.86 -9.67
N ALA A 78 15.79 0.66 -10.85
CA ALA A 78 16.54 0.38 -12.08
C ALA A 78 17.41 1.58 -12.49
N GLU A 79 16.89 2.80 -12.37
CA GLU A 79 17.65 4.02 -12.64
C GLU A 79 18.80 4.22 -11.65
N ALA A 80 18.53 4.06 -10.36
CA ALA A 80 19.55 4.14 -9.31
C ALA A 80 20.67 3.12 -9.51
N ARG A 81 20.34 1.90 -9.95
CA ARG A 81 21.34 0.87 -10.28
C ARG A 81 22.20 1.26 -11.49
N ARG A 82 21.59 1.80 -12.56
CA ARG A 82 22.34 2.30 -13.72
C ARG A 82 23.31 3.42 -13.33
N ALA A 83 22.85 4.38 -12.55
CA ALA A 83 23.70 5.47 -12.06
C ALA A 83 24.88 4.94 -11.22
N ASN A 84 24.61 4.02 -10.29
CA ASN A 84 25.66 3.37 -9.50
C ASN A 84 26.68 2.61 -10.36
N GLU A 85 26.24 1.95 -11.43
CA GLU A 85 27.14 1.24 -12.33
C GLU A 85 28.08 2.21 -13.07
N ILE A 86 27.55 3.33 -13.57
CA ILE A 86 28.36 4.38 -14.21
C ILE A 86 29.38 4.93 -13.24
N LEU A 87 28.95 5.28 -12.02
CA LEU A 87 29.84 5.79 -10.97
C LEU A 87 30.93 4.78 -10.63
N ARG A 88 30.58 3.51 -10.48
CA ARG A 88 31.53 2.44 -10.18
C ARG A 88 32.56 2.26 -11.29
N ARG A 89 32.13 2.32 -12.56
CA ARG A 89 33.04 2.27 -13.72
C ARG A 89 33.97 3.48 -13.76
N ALA A 90 33.46 4.68 -13.49
CA ALA A 90 34.27 5.90 -13.41
C ALA A 90 35.30 5.80 -12.27
N SER A 91 34.89 5.38 -11.07
CA SER A 91 35.80 5.15 -9.95
C SER A 91 36.90 4.14 -10.29
N ALA A 92 36.55 3.04 -10.96
CA ALA A 92 37.54 2.05 -11.38
C ALA A 92 38.53 2.60 -12.42
N PHE A 93 38.06 3.43 -13.36
CA PHE A 93 38.92 4.11 -14.33
C PHE A 93 39.92 5.05 -13.64
N PHE A 94 39.45 5.92 -12.75
CA PHE A 94 40.32 6.85 -12.02
C PHE A 94 41.32 6.13 -11.10
N ALA A 95 40.90 5.05 -10.43
CA ALA A 95 41.80 4.24 -9.62
C ALA A 95 42.92 3.62 -10.46
N ALA A 96 42.62 3.13 -11.67
CA ALA A 96 43.61 2.56 -12.57
C ALA A 96 44.57 3.61 -13.16
N GLU A 97 44.13 4.86 -13.33
CA GLU A 97 44.97 5.96 -13.78
C GLU A 97 45.97 6.41 -12.69
N LEU A 98 45.53 6.42 -11.43
CA LEU A 98 46.39 6.71 -10.28
C LEU A 98 47.50 5.66 -10.06
N ASP A 99 47.26 4.40 -10.47
CA ASP A 99 48.18 3.28 -10.27
C ASP A 99 49.25 3.17 -11.40
N ARG A 100 49.16 4.01 -12.45
CA ARG A 100 50.20 4.09 -13.49
C ARG A 100 51.33 5.02 -13.03
N PRO A 101 52.59 4.53 -12.91
CA PRO A 101 53.70 5.40 -12.57
C PRO A 101 53.89 6.45 -13.67
N SER A 102 53.84 7.72 -13.30
CA SER A 102 54.23 8.84 -14.15
C SER A 102 55.68 8.63 -14.58
N ARG A 103 55.90 8.45 -15.88
CA ARG A 103 57.24 8.48 -16.50
C ARG A 103 57.74 9.90 -16.63
#